data_AF-A0A2D6M8E1-F1
#
_entry.id   AF-A0A2D6M8E1-F1
#
_cell.length_a   1.000
_cell.length_b   1.000
_cell.length_c   1.000
_cell.angle_alpha   90.00
_cell.angle_beta   90.00
_cell.angle_gamma   90.00
#
_symmetry.space_group_name_H-M   'P 1'
#
loop_
_entity.id
_entity.type
_entity.pdbx_description
1 polymer ?
#
loop_
_entity_poly.entity_id
_entity_poly.type
_entity_poly.pdbx_seq_one_letter_code
_entity_poly.pdbx_strand_id
1 'polypeptide(L)'
;MPCRLQLSRKKGWRLPANGRSVARPTLYGNPWAVGDPGTVRMSHDKDSIISRLATAMTAEDVVTRYACWIAKLTYPERLGQLSGLDIEPSGEWLDHLLAALPDLRGLDLACFCPLCDRHRDGKPFGEVCNDCAPCHSDPLGELANG
;
A
#
# COMPACT_ATOMS: atom_id res chain seq x y z
N MET A 1 -19.13 -0.23 10.45
CA MET A 1 -18.30 -0.80 9.37
C MET A 1 -17.03 0.02 9.33
N PRO A 2 -15.84 -0.59 9.42
CA PRO A 2 -14.59 0.15 9.39
C PRO A 2 -14.38 0.90 8.07
N CYS A 3 -13.64 2.00 8.12
CA CYS A 3 -13.43 2.88 6.98
C CYS A 3 -11.98 3.35 6.84
N ARG A 4 -11.64 3.81 5.62
CA ARG A 4 -10.43 4.55 5.31
C ARG A 4 -10.60 6.00 5.73
N LEU A 5 -9.68 6.49 6.55
CA LEU A 5 -9.56 7.89 6.98
C LEU A 5 -8.39 8.60 6.29
N GLN A 6 -8.50 9.91 6.13
CA GLN A 6 -7.39 10.74 5.65
C GLN A 6 -6.65 11.40 6.83
N LEU A 7 -5.36 11.08 6.99
CA LEU A 7 -4.45 11.76 7.91
C LEU A 7 -4.26 13.23 7.49
N SER A 8 -4.16 14.12 8.48
CA SER A 8 -3.92 15.54 8.24
C SER A 8 -2.85 16.10 9.18
N ARG A 9 -2.00 16.97 8.63
CA ARG A 9 -1.00 17.75 9.40
C ARG A 9 -1.54 19.10 9.88
N LYS A 10 -2.81 19.41 9.59
CA LYS A 10 -3.44 20.68 10.03
C LYS A 10 -3.38 20.76 11.57
N LYS A 11 -2.98 21.93 12.09
CA LYS A 11 -2.93 22.18 13.54
C LYS A 11 -4.28 21.86 14.18
N GLY A 12 -4.26 21.08 15.26
CA GLY A 12 -5.47 20.66 15.99
C GLY A 12 -6.12 19.37 15.47
N TRP A 13 -5.75 18.88 14.29
CA TRP A 13 -6.25 17.59 13.82
C TRP A 13 -5.73 16.45 14.70
N ARG A 14 -6.59 15.46 14.95
CA ARG A 14 -6.30 14.26 15.73
C ARG A 14 -6.90 13.06 15.03
N LEU A 15 -6.15 11.96 15.02
CA LEU A 15 -6.68 10.67 14.60
C LEU A 15 -7.77 10.23 15.59
N PRO A 16 -8.95 9.78 15.13
CA PRO A 16 -9.98 9.23 16.00
C PRO A 16 -9.46 8.06 16.85
N ALA A 17 -10.07 7.82 18.02
CA ALA A 17 -9.61 6.79 18.96
C ALA A 17 -9.65 5.36 18.39
N ASN A 18 -10.59 5.10 17.48
CA ASN A 18 -10.72 3.83 16.75
C ASN A 18 -9.90 3.78 15.46
N GLY A 19 -9.10 4.81 15.18
CA GLY A 19 -8.26 4.93 13.99
C GLY A 19 -6.84 4.40 14.21
N ARG A 20 -6.31 3.69 13.21
CA ARG A 20 -4.93 3.22 13.13
C ARG A 20 -4.22 3.89 11.96
N SER A 21 -3.09 4.55 12.22
CA SER A 21 -2.22 5.02 11.15
C SER A 21 -1.58 3.83 10.43
N VAL A 22 -1.75 3.78 9.11
CA VAL A 22 -1.10 2.82 8.20
C VAL A 22 -0.20 3.53 7.19
N ALA A 23 0.24 4.76 7.51
CA ALA A 23 1.12 5.54 6.64
C ALA A 23 2.47 4.83 6.38
N ARG A 24 3.18 5.28 5.34
CA ARG A 24 4.44 4.69 4.85
C ARG A 24 5.48 4.32 5.92
N PRO A 25 5.72 5.11 6.99
CA PRO A 25 6.72 4.76 8.00
C PRO A 25 6.33 3.62 8.95
N THR A 26 5.10 3.09 8.83
CA THR A 26 4.60 2.00 9.70
C THR A 26 4.83 0.64 9.04
N LEU A 27 4.68 -0.43 9.83
CA LEU A 27 4.66 -1.81 9.33
C LEU A 27 3.66 -2.02 8.17
N TYR A 28 2.57 -1.26 8.17
CA TYR A 28 1.47 -1.37 7.21
C TYR A 28 1.67 -0.49 5.96
N GLY A 29 2.75 0.27 5.88
CA GLY A 29 3.00 1.22 4.80
C GLY A 29 3.14 0.54 3.43
N ASN A 30 2.72 1.24 2.36
CA ASN A 30 3.05 0.81 1.01
C ASN A 30 4.56 1.00 0.75
N PRO A 31 5.32 -0.06 0.43
CA PRO A 31 6.75 0.05 0.16
C PRO A 31 7.03 0.76 -1.18
N TRP A 32 6.09 0.70 -2.13
CA TRP A 32 6.17 1.35 -3.43
C TRP A 32 5.67 2.79 -3.39
N ALA A 33 6.29 3.65 -4.20
CA ALA A 33 5.96 5.07 -4.31
C ALA A 33 5.53 5.43 -5.73
N VAL A 34 4.56 6.35 -5.84
CA VAL A 34 4.15 6.91 -7.12
C VAL A 34 5.34 7.60 -7.79
N GLY A 35 5.52 7.36 -9.09
CA GLY A 35 6.61 7.92 -9.87
C GLY A 35 7.97 7.22 -9.68
N ASP A 36 8.10 6.35 -8.67
CA ASP A 36 9.27 5.49 -8.52
C ASP A 36 9.03 4.24 -9.37
N PRO A 37 9.81 3.99 -10.42
CA PRO A 37 9.66 2.77 -11.20
C PRO A 37 10.24 1.54 -10.46
N GLY A 38 10.97 1.74 -9.36
CA GLY A 38 11.72 0.71 -8.68
C GLY A 38 13.06 0.40 -9.35
N THR A 39 13.87 -0.39 -8.67
CA THR A 39 15.18 -0.85 -9.15
C THR A 39 15.21 -2.36 -9.28
N VAL A 40 15.84 -2.84 -10.34
CA VAL A 40 16.15 -4.23 -10.58
C VAL A 40 17.62 -4.44 -10.27
N ARG A 41 17.92 -5.37 -9.36
CA ARG A 41 19.29 -5.84 -9.14
C ARG A 41 19.49 -7.16 -9.87
N MET A 42 20.30 -7.17 -10.92
CA MET A 42 20.73 -8.39 -11.60
C MET A 42 22.12 -8.77 -11.10
N SER A 43 22.22 -9.90 -10.42
CA SER A 43 23.51 -10.46 -9.99
C SER A 43 24.14 -11.25 -11.14
N HIS A 44 25.35 -10.90 -11.56
CA HIS A 44 26.21 -11.68 -12.45
C HIS A 44 27.52 -11.99 -11.72
N ASP A 45 27.70 -13.24 -11.29
CA ASP A 45 28.86 -13.73 -10.53
C ASP A 45 29.27 -12.83 -9.35
N LYS A 46 30.23 -11.91 -9.55
CA LYS A 46 30.78 -11.00 -8.52
C LYS A 46 30.24 -9.57 -8.60
N ASP A 47 29.48 -9.24 -9.64
CA ASP A 47 28.96 -7.90 -9.88
C ASP A 47 27.44 -7.88 -9.84
N SER A 48 26.88 -6.78 -9.35
CA SER A 48 25.43 -6.55 -9.42
C SER A 48 25.13 -5.31 -10.23
N ILE A 49 24.37 -5.47 -11.31
CA ILE A 49 23.86 -4.35 -12.09
C ILE A 49 22.54 -3.91 -11.46
N ILE A 50 22.49 -2.65 -11.01
CA ILE A 50 21.25 -2.01 -10.57
C ILE A 50 20.71 -1.17 -11.73
N SER A 51 19.57 -1.57 -12.28
CA SER A 51 18.87 -0.83 -13.34
C SER A 51 17.56 -0.26 -12.81
N ARG A 52 17.19 0.97 -13.17
CA ARG A 52 15.83 1.48 -12.91
C ARG A 52 14.88 0.94 -13.96
N LEU A 53 13.69 0.54 -13.54
CA LEU A 53 12.63 0.18 -14.49
C LEU A 53 12.22 1.41 -15.30
N ALA A 54 11.84 1.20 -16.56
CA ALA A 54 11.63 2.30 -17.51
C ALA A 54 10.28 3.03 -17.32
N THR A 55 9.33 2.45 -16.58
CA THR A 55 7.97 2.97 -16.48
C THR A 55 7.66 3.42 -15.05
N ALA A 56 7.42 4.73 -14.89
CA ALA A 56 6.97 5.32 -13.64
C ALA A 56 5.63 4.71 -13.20
N MET A 57 5.54 4.27 -11.95
CA MET A 57 4.31 3.70 -11.40
C MET A 57 3.26 4.79 -11.14
N THR A 58 2.02 4.55 -11.57
CA THR A 58 0.87 5.36 -11.20
C THR A 58 0.40 5.06 -9.78
N ALA A 59 -0.54 5.85 -9.25
CA ALA A 59 -1.19 5.55 -7.97
C ALA A 59 -1.95 4.21 -7.99
N GLU A 60 -2.54 3.84 -9.13
CA GLU A 60 -3.22 2.56 -9.29
C GLU A 60 -2.22 1.40 -9.31
N ASP A 61 -1.08 1.56 -9.99
CA ASP A 61 -0.04 0.52 -10.06
C ASP A 61 0.50 0.21 -8.65
N VAL A 62 0.85 1.24 -7.87
CA VAL A 62 1.42 1.02 -6.52
C VAL A 62 0.42 0.40 -5.55
N VAL A 63 -0.87 0.72 -5.68
CA VAL A 63 -1.93 0.14 -4.83
C VAL A 63 -2.25 -1.29 -5.24
N THR A 64 -2.32 -1.55 -6.54
CA THR A 64 -2.54 -2.89 -7.09
C THR A 64 -1.38 -3.81 -6.72
N ARG A 65 -0.14 -3.33 -6.81
CA ARG A 65 1.04 -4.08 -6.38
C ARG A 65 1.00 -4.41 -4.90
N TYR A 66 0.63 -3.44 -4.07
CA TYR A 66 0.44 -3.67 -2.65
C TYR A 66 -0.64 -4.71 -2.35
N ALA A 67 -1.79 -4.63 -3.02
CA ALA A 67 -2.86 -5.60 -2.88
C ALA A 67 -2.40 -7.02 -3.25
N CYS A 68 -1.69 -7.19 -4.37
CA CYS A 68 -1.11 -8.46 -4.78
C CYS A 68 -0.12 -9.00 -3.72
N TRP A 69 0.77 -8.14 -3.23
CA TRP A 69 1.79 -8.50 -2.23
C TRP A 69 1.19 -9.04 -0.94
N ILE A 70 0.24 -8.31 -0.33
CA ILE A 70 -0.39 -8.76 0.92
C ILE A 70 -1.28 -10.00 0.72
N ALA A 71 -1.80 -10.20 -0.50
CA ALA A 71 -2.58 -11.38 -0.86
C ALA A 71 -1.72 -12.58 -1.29
N LYS A 72 -0.38 -12.45 -1.31
CA LYS A 72 0.55 -13.45 -1.86
C LYS A 72 0.22 -13.84 -3.31
N LEU A 73 -0.29 -12.88 -4.08
CA LEU A 73 -0.58 -13.03 -5.51
C LEU A 73 0.53 -12.42 -6.35
N THR A 74 0.72 -12.97 -7.54
CA THR A 74 1.60 -12.38 -8.54
C THR A 74 0.97 -11.09 -9.09
N TYR A 75 1.75 -10.00 -9.11
CA TYR A 75 1.33 -8.76 -9.76
C TYR A 75 1.21 -8.99 -11.27
N PRO A 76 0.03 -8.76 -11.90
CA PRO A 76 -0.14 -8.95 -13.33
C PRO A 76 0.73 -7.94 -14.08
N GLU A 77 1.77 -8.45 -14.74
CA GLU A 77 2.81 -7.62 -15.33
C GLU A 77 2.31 -6.77 -16.50
N ARG A 78 2.60 -5.46 -16.46
CA ARG A 78 2.83 -4.63 -17.66
C ARG A 78 4.32 -4.65 -18.10
N LEU A 79 5.17 -5.30 -17.31
CA LEU A 79 6.63 -5.43 -17.45
C LEU A 79 6.97 -6.92 -17.33
N GLY A 80 7.03 -7.62 -18.48
CA GLY A 80 7.30 -9.05 -18.55
C GLY A 80 8.55 -9.49 -17.76
N GLN A 81 8.43 -10.62 -17.07
CA GLN A 81 9.47 -11.56 -16.65
C GLN A 81 10.49 -11.07 -15.63
N LEU A 82 10.10 -10.24 -14.65
CA LEU A 82 11.03 -9.83 -13.57
C LEU A 82 10.64 -10.37 -12.19
N SER A 83 9.77 -11.39 -12.14
CA SER A 83 9.56 -12.21 -10.95
C SER A 83 10.88 -12.90 -10.56
N GLY A 84 11.59 -12.36 -9.57
CA GLY A 84 12.89 -12.87 -9.11
C GLY A 84 13.99 -11.82 -8.98
N LEU A 85 13.71 -10.56 -9.35
CA LEU A 85 14.58 -9.42 -9.10
C LEU A 85 14.11 -8.68 -7.85
N ASP A 86 15.03 -8.05 -7.10
CA ASP A 86 14.80 -7.34 -5.82
C ASP A 86 13.88 -6.09 -5.95
N ILE A 87 12.71 -6.23 -6.58
CA ILE A 87 11.67 -5.20 -6.72
C ILE A 87 10.68 -5.31 -5.54
N GLU A 88 10.60 -6.49 -4.92
CA GLU A 88 9.69 -6.80 -3.83
C GLU A 88 10.38 -6.57 -2.46
N PRO A 89 9.62 -6.13 -1.44
CA PRO A 89 10.10 -6.07 -0.06
C PRO A 89 10.59 -7.44 0.42
N SER A 90 11.40 -7.45 1.48
CA SER A 90 11.81 -8.71 2.11
C SER A 90 10.59 -9.54 2.54
N GLY A 91 10.69 -10.87 2.40
CA GLY A 91 9.66 -11.80 2.86
C GLY A 91 9.37 -11.65 4.37
N GLU A 92 10.39 -11.33 5.17
CA GLU A 92 10.26 -11.06 6.60
C GLU A 92 9.30 -9.90 6.90
N TRP A 93 9.31 -8.83 6.09
CA TRP A 93 8.35 -7.73 6.28
C TRP A 93 6.93 -8.25 6.08
N LEU A 94 6.66 -8.95 4.97
CA LEU A 94 5.34 -9.49 4.69
C LEU A 94 4.86 -10.40 5.83
N ASP A 95 5.73 -11.26 6.34
CA ASP A 95 5.40 -12.15 7.46
C ASP A 95 5.03 -11.36 8.73
N HIS A 96 5.79 -10.32 9.07
CA HIS A 96 5.45 -9.44 10.20
C HIS A 96 4.13 -8.68 9.99
N LEU A 97 3.87 -8.17 8.78
CA LEU A 97 2.63 -7.49 8.45
C LEU A 97 1.43 -8.44 8.61
N LEU A 98 1.53 -9.64 8.04
CA LEU A 98 0.46 -10.65 8.11
C LEU A 98 0.23 -11.13 9.54
N ALA A 99 1.28 -11.26 10.35
CA ALA A 99 1.15 -11.59 11.78
C ALA A 99 0.43 -10.51 12.58
N ALA A 100 0.58 -9.23 12.21
CA ALA A 100 -0.07 -8.09 12.86
C ALA A 100 -1.47 -7.76 12.29
N LEU A 101 -1.87 -8.39 11.19
CA LEU A 101 -3.15 -8.12 10.53
C LEU A 101 -4.38 -8.28 11.45
N PRO A 102 -4.46 -9.29 12.36
CA PRO A 102 -5.59 -9.41 13.28
C PRO A 102 -5.84 -8.18 14.16
N ASP A 103 -4.80 -7.39 14.46
CA ASP A 103 -4.89 -6.18 15.29
C ASP A 103 -5.60 -5.02 14.56
N LEU A 104 -5.81 -5.13 13.24
CA LEU A 104 -6.50 -4.14 12.43
C LEU A 104 -8.02 -4.38 12.34
N ARG A 105 -8.51 -5.54 12.80
CA ARG A 105 -9.94 -5.89 12.74
C ARG A 105 -10.79 -4.87 13.48
N GLY A 106 -11.82 -4.37 12.82
CA GLY A 106 -12.76 -3.40 13.37
C GLY A 106 -12.21 -1.97 13.47
N LEU A 107 -10.96 -1.72 13.09
CA LEU A 107 -10.35 -0.39 13.15
C LEU A 107 -10.50 0.38 11.83
N ASP A 108 -10.68 1.69 11.95
CA ASP A 108 -10.53 2.58 10.82
C ASP A 108 -9.05 2.72 10.47
N LEU A 109 -8.69 2.69 9.19
CA LEU A 109 -7.29 2.77 8.76
C LEU A 109 -7.02 4.13 8.13
N ALA A 110 -5.95 4.79 8.57
CA ALA A 110 -5.66 6.17 8.19
C ALA A 110 -4.36 6.29 7.41
N CYS A 111 -4.43 6.93 6.23
CA CYS A 111 -3.30 7.27 5.38
C CYS A 111 -3.39 8.72 4.89
N PHE A 112 -2.34 9.29 4.31
CA PHE A 112 -2.37 10.65 3.77
C PHE A 112 -3.02 10.76 2.38
N CYS A 113 -3.33 9.65 1.71
CA CYS A 113 -3.93 9.67 0.37
C CYS A 113 -5.29 10.38 0.37
N PRO A 114 -5.51 11.39 -0.51
CA PRO A 114 -6.72 12.20 -0.52
C PRO A 114 -8.02 11.40 -0.63
N LEU A 115 -9.04 11.83 0.12
CA LEU A 115 -10.44 11.43 -0.04
C LEU A 115 -11.21 12.58 -0.72
N CYS A 116 -12.25 12.25 -1.48
CA CYS A 116 -13.14 13.26 -2.06
C CYS A 116 -14.07 13.85 -1.00
N ASP A 117 -14.78 14.92 -1.32
CA ASP A 117 -15.67 15.61 -0.37
C ASP A 117 -16.75 14.71 0.21
N ARG A 118 -17.26 13.75 -0.58
CA ARG A 118 -18.25 12.76 -0.14
C ARG A 118 -17.71 11.85 0.97
N HIS A 119 -16.41 11.56 0.95
CA HIS A 119 -15.74 10.65 1.88
C HIS A 119 -14.82 11.37 2.86
N ARG A 120 -14.96 12.69 3.03
CA ARG A 120 -14.11 13.50 3.91
C ARG A 120 -14.05 12.98 5.35
N ASP A 121 -15.13 12.34 5.80
CA ASP A 121 -15.30 11.82 7.16
C ASP A 121 -15.01 10.29 7.25
N GLY A 122 -14.67 9.66 6.13
CA GLY A 122 -14.33 8.25 6.03
C GLY A 122 -14.93 7.57 4.79
N LYS A 123 -14.13 6.78 4.07
CA LYS A 123 -14.59 5.92 2.97
C LYS A 123 -14.74 4.48 3.48
N PRO A 124 -15.95 3.90 3.56
CA PRO A 124 -16.12 2.50 3.94
C PRO A 124 -15.27 1.55 3.07
N PHE A 125 -14.64 0.54 3.69
CA PHE A 125 -13.90 -0.47 2.93
C PHE A 125 -14.82 -1.27 2.00
N GLY A 126 -14.35 -1.63 0.80
CA GLY A 126 -15.18 -2.25 -0.23
C GLY A 126 -16.06 -1.27 -1.04
N GLU A 127 -16.18 0.00 -0.64
CA GLU A 127 -16.89 0.99 -1.45
C GLU A 127 -16.03 1.43 -2.65
N VAL A 128 -16.56 1.28 -3.87
CA VAL A 128 -15.91 1.78 -5.09
C VAL A 128 -16.19 3.27 -5.25
N CYS A 129 -15.14 4.08 -5.40
CA CYS A 129 -15.24 5.52 -5.64
C CYS A 129 -14.09 6.01 -6.51
N ASN A 130 -14.44 6.62 -7.65
CA ASN A 130 -13.47 7.10 -8.65
C ASN A 130 -12.91 8.50 -8.33
N ASP A 131 -13.51 9.23 -7.39
CA ASP A 131 -13.06 10.57 -6.99
C ASP A 131 -12.03 10.54 -5.85
N CYS A 132 -11.98 9.43 -5.10
CA CYS A 132 -10.97 9.23 -4.08
C CYS A 132 -9.65 8.80 -4.73
N ALA A 133 -8.52 9.32 -4.25
CA ALA A 133 -7.23 8.84 -4.72
C ALA A 133 -7.05 7.35 -4.32
N PRO A 134 -6.47 6.49 -5.18
CA PRO A 134 -6.10 5.14 -4.81
C PRO A 134 -5.25 5.11 -3.53
N CYS A 135 -5.50 4.15 -2.64
CA CYS A 135 -4.69 3.98 -1.42
C CYS A 135 -4.56 2.53 -1.02
N HIS A 136 -3.39 2.18 -0.49
CA HIS A 136 -3.10 0.84 0.05
C HIS A 136 -3.92 0.51 1.30
N SER A 137 -4.45 1.54 1.97
CA SER A 137 -5.37 1.37 3.10
C SER A 137 -6.66 0.65 2.71
N ASP A 138 -7.09 0.74 1.45
CA ASP A 138 -8.32 0.09 0.96
C ASP A 138 -8.15 -1.45 0.97
N PRO A 139 -7.21 -2.05 0.21
CA PRO A 139 -7.01 -3.52 0.22
C PRO A 139 -6.53 -4.05 1.58
N LEU A 140 -5.75 -3.28 2.35
CA LEU A 140 -5.37 -3.68 3.71
C LEU A 140 -6.58 -3.78 4.63
N GLY A 141 -7.48 -2.79 4.58
CA GLY A 141 -8.70 -2.77 5.38
C GLY A 141 -9.68 -3.86 4.99
N GLU A 142 -9.82 -4.13 3.69
CA GLU A 142 -10.61 -5.26 3.19
C GLU A 142 -10.04 -6.59 3.66
N LEU A 143 -8.73 -6.81 3.53
CA LEU A 143 -8.09 -8.06 3.98
C LEU A 143 -8.17 -8.25 5.51
N ALA A 144 -8.08 -7.16 6.28
CA ALA A 144 -8.18 -7.24 7.74
C ALA A 144 -9.61 -7.56 8.22
N ASN A 145 -10.64 -7.17 7.46
CA ASN A 145 -12.05 -7.24 7.88
C ASN A 145 -12.92 -8.25 7.11
N GLY A 146 -12.38 -8.90 6.07
CA GLY A 146 -12.97 -10.05 5.39
C GLY A 146 -12.63 -11.37 6.05
#